data_AF-A0A6A6AV24-F1
#
_entry.id   AF-A0A6A6AV24-F1
#
_cell.length_a   1.000
_cell.length_b   1.000
_cell.length_c   1.000
_cell.angle_alpha   90.00
_cell.angle_beta   90.00
_cell.angle_gamma   90.00
#
_symmetry.space_group_name_H-M   'P 1'
#
loop_
_entity.id
_entity.type
_entity.pdbx_description
1 polymer ?
#
loop_
_entity_poly.entity_id
_entity_poly.type
_entity_poly.pdbx_seq_one_letter_code
_entity_poly.pdbx_strand_id
1 'polypeptide(L)'
;MRVGGPPDTRVQFYSNRIANPRTYHFLLARIPRTINPISKFYIQHPGSREMDSRHVHFDLIPRGRTQYTRHDEEYTYQSSREGVCEDTPSHLLTRHSHSRVSPLLLPVSDSHSSQPTIYIVTFSNVQTPTLQALNHLLTDHLPHRDPPIPHLYTIDASNMTPPPSQICAAYSGLSPVVQEYVMQDARAREAVRRAVKELLAFGERKRGGRGRNEVALSVCCVAGTHRSVSIAERIAREVNTEVRRLGGGDGVRVVARHVHRVRGKRDPF
;
A
#
# COMPACT_ATOMS: atom_id res chain seq x y z
N MET A 1 -51.27 19.76 48.76
CA MET A 1 -49.91 19.61 48.21
C MET A 1 -49.98 18.65 47.02
N ARG A 2 -49.87 19.15 45.79
CA ARG A 2 -49.89 18.33 44.57
C ARG A 2 -48.46 18.20 44.06
N VAL A 3 -47.99 16.96 43.92
CA VAL A 3 -46.67 16.61 43.41
C VAL A 3 -46.76 16.57 41.88
N GLY A 4 -45.98 17.40 41.20
CA GLY A 4 -45.90 17.43 39.73
C GLY A 4 -45.03 16.30 39.20
N GLY A 5 -45.58 15.48 38.31
CA GLY A 5 -44.84 14.50 37.52
C GLY A 5 -44.18 15.13 36.29
N PRO A 6 -43.12 14.51 35.74
CA PRO A 6 -42.37 15.05 34.61
C PRO A 6 -43.11 14.88 33.27
N PRO A 7 -42.82 15.72 32.26
CA PRO A 7 -43.51 15.68 30.98
C PRO A 7 -43.06 14.50 30.10
N ASP A 8 -44.06 13.85 29.53
CA ASP A 8 -44.00 12.75 28.57
C ASP A 8 -43.38 13.20 27.25
N THR A 9 -42.22 12.65 26.89
CA THR A 9 -41.50 13.01 25.66
C THR A 9 -41.89 12.06 24.54
N ARG A 10 -42.95 12.42 23.80
CA ARG A 10 -43.33 11.77 22.53
C ARG A 10 -42.25 11.98 21.47
N VAL A 11 -41.52 10.92 21.12
CA VAL A 11 -40.69 10.88 19.91
C VAL A 11 -41.58 10.53 18.71
N GLN A 12 -41.84 11.52 17.85
CA GLN A 12 -42.50 11.31 16.57
C GLN A 12 -41.48 10.84 15.52
N PHE A 13 -41.83 9.76 14.82
CA PHE A 13 -41.11 9.24 13.66
C PHE A 13 -41.31 10.16 12.45
N TYR A 14 -40.20 10.59 11.83
CA TYR A 14 -40.20 11.07 10.45
C TYR A 14 -39.55 10.02 9.55
N SER A 15 -40.39 9.30 8.80
CA SER A 15 -39.97 8.58 7.59
C SER A 15 -39.59 9.61 6.53
N ASN A 16 -38.32 9.67 6.15
CA ASN A 16 -37.88 10.43 4.98
C ASN A 16 -37.55 9.50 3.80
N ARG A 17 -38.38 9.70 2.79
CA ARG A 17 -38.38 9.28 1.39
C ARG A 17 -37.02 8.91 0.80
N ILE A 18 -37.07 7.80 0.07
CA ILE A 18 -36.15 7.33 -0.96
C ILE A 18 -35.81 8.48 -1.92
N ALA A 19 -34.54 8.89 -1.94
CA ALA A 19 -34.00 9.78 -2.96
C ALA A 19 -33.57 8.96 -4.19
N ASN A 20 -34.04 9.42 -5.34
CA ASN A 20 -33.91 8.86 -6.68
C ASN A 20 -32.46 8.99 -7.19
N PRO A 21 -31.82 7.96 -7.78
CA PRO A 21 -30.45 8.05 -8.29
C PRO A 21 -30.46 8.57 -9.73
N ARG A 22 -30.71 9.87 -9.92
CA ARG A 22 -30.52 10.52 -11.21
C ARG A 22 -29.86 11.88 -11.06
N THR A 23 -28.65 11.95 -11.61
CA THR A 23 -28.03 13.16 -12.18
C THR A 23 -27.46 14.17 -11.19
N TYR A 24 -26.28 13.87 -10.63
CA TYR A 24 -25.39 14.91 -10.10
C TYR A 24 -24.50 15.45 -11.23
N HIS A 25 -24.99 16.48 -11.93
CA HIS A 25 -24.13 17.41 -12.67
C HIS A 25 -23.46 18.34 -11.66
N PHE A 26 -22.23 18.01 -11.23
CA PHE A 26 -21.41 18.95 -10.46
C PHE A 26 -20.73 19.96 -11.39
N LEU A 27 -20.98 21.23 -11.11
CA LEU A 27 -20.32 22.41 -11.66
C LEU A 27 -18.80 22.31 -11.47
N LEU A 28 -18.07 22.11 -12.57
CA LEU A 28 -16.62 22.29 -12.63
C LEU A 28 -16.32 23.78 -12.75
N ALA A 29 -15.81 24.37 -11.67
CA ALA A 29 -15.06 25.62 -11.76
C ALA A 29 -13.82 25.37 -12.63
N ARG A 30 -13.72 26.12 -13.74
CA ARG A 30 -12.57 26.13 -14.65
C ARG A 30 -11.30 26.52 -13.88
N ILE A 31 -10.40 25.56 -13.65
CA ILE A 31 -9.03 25.83 -13.25
C ILE A 31 -8.17 25.83 -14.53
N PRO A 32 -7.39 26.89 -14.83
CA PRO A 32 -6.52 26.94 -15.99
C PRO A 32 -5.41 25.88 -15.88
N ARG A 33 -5.18 25.20 -17.01
CA ARG A 33 -4.13 24.19 -17.19
C ARG A 33 -2.79 24.90 -17.42
N THR A 34 -1.82 24.68 -16.52
CA THR A 34 -0.40 24.79 -16.86
C THR A 34 0.26 23.44 -16.61
N ILE A 35 0.85 22.92 -17.68
CA ILE A 35 1.55 21.65 -17.74
C ILE A 35 3.00 21.92 -17.34
N ASN A 36 3.52 21.19 -16.35
CA ASN A 36 4.96 21.01 -16.15
C ASN A 36 5.23 19.55 -15.78
N PRO A 37 6.23 18.90 -16.40
CA PRO A 37 6.62 17.54 -16.06
C PRO A 37 7.35 17.53 -14.71
N ILE A 38 7.01 16.55 -13.87
CA ILE A 38 7.56 16.33 -12.54
C ILE A 38 9.07 16.08 -12.63
N SER A 39 9.84 17.10 -12.25
CA SER A 39 11.24 16.98 -11.84
C SER A 39 11.30 16.44 -10.41
N LYS A 40 12.36 15.71 -10.12
CA LYS A 40 12.69 15.07 -8.84
C LYS A 40 12.64 16.09 -7.70
N PHE A 41 11.75 15.89 -6.73
CA PHE A 41 11.84 16.57 -5.43
C PHE A 41 12.34 15.59 -4.37
N TYR A 42 13.62 15.71 -4.03
CA TYR A 42 14.05 15.50 -2.64
C TYR A 42 13.64 16.75 -1.87
N ILE A 43 12.74 16.62 -0.90
CA ILE A 43 12.34 17.74 -0.06
C ILE A 43 13.35 17.86 1.08
N GLN A 44 14.23 18.87 0.96
CA GLN A 44 14.90 19.51 2.10
C GLN A 44 13.85 20.25 2.94
N HIS A 45 13.99 20.17 4.27
CA HIS A 45 13.15 20.89 5.23
C HIS A 45 13.31 22.42 5.09
N PRO A 46 12.23 23.21 5.14
CA PRO A 46 12.32 24.67 5.15
C PRO A 46 12.48 25.17 6.59
N GLY A 47 13.47 26.02 6.83
CA GLY A 47 13.62 26.69 8.12
C GLY A 47 14.82 27.63 8.17
N SER A 48 14.69 28.83 7.64
CA SER A 48 15.52 29.97 8.05
C SER A 48 14.96 31.27 7.50
N ARG A 49 14.27 32.00 8.39
CA ARG A 49 14.01 33.43 8.27
C ARG A 49 15.33 34.18 8.45
N GLU A 50 15.55 35.13 7.55
CA GLU A 50 16.55 36.19 7.61
C GLU A 50 16.54 36.89 8.97
N MET A 51 17.66 36.87 9.70
CA MET A 51 18.00 37.87 10.70
C MET A 51 19.51 38.13 10.70
N ASP A 52 19.82 39.33 10.24
CA ASP A 52 20.85 40.29 10.62
C ASP A 52 22.23 39.83 11.14
N SER A 53 23.25 40.44 10.52
CA SER A 53 24.68 40.25 10.73
C SER A 53 25.13 40.70 12.12
N ARG A 54 25.57 39.76 12.97
CA ARG A 54 26.66 40.00 13.92
C ARG A 54 27.57 38.79 13.97
N HIS A 55 28.86 39.05 13.76
CA HIS A 55 29.96 38.12 13.92
C HIS A 55 29.91 37.47 15.31
N VAL A 56 29.75 36.15 15.33
CA VAL A 56 30.07 35.32 16.49
C VAL A 56 30.88 34.15 15.98
N HIS A 57 32.16 34.13 16.35
CA HIS A 57 33.06 33.01 16.15
C HIS A 57 32.50 31.82 16.93
N PHE A 58 32.01 30.79 16.24
CA PHE A 58 31.47 29.59 16.86
C PHE A 58 32.47 28.45 16.67
N ASP A 59 33.12 28.09 17.76
CA ASP A 59 34.00 26.94 17.85
C ASP A 59 33.27 25.65 17.45
N LEU A 60 34.02 24.80 16.75
CA LEU A 60 33.61 23.46 16.35
C LEU A 60 33.35 22.60 17.60
N ILE A 61 32.09 22.55 18.06
CA ILE A 61 31.65 21.55 19.03
C ILE A 61 31.52 20.20 18.30
N PRO A 62 32.16 19.11 18.80
CA PRO A 62 32.07 17.80 18.17
C PRO A 62 30.64 17.30 18.18
N ARG A 63 30.21 16.73 17.04
CA ARG A 63 28.95 16.00 16.94
C ARG A 63 28.93 14.90 17.99
N GLY A 64 28.08 15.07 19.00
CA GLY A 64 27.71 14.00 19.92
C GLY A 64 27.18 12.83 19.10
N ARG A 65 27.99 11.77 19.02
CA ARG A 65 27.53 10.42 18.72
C ARG A 65 26.37 10.14 19.68
N THR A 66 25.14 10.15 19.18
CA THR A 66 24.14 9.25 19.72
C THR A 66 24.67 7.85 19.45
N GLN A 67 25.35 7.29 20.44
CA GLN A 67 25.55 5.86 20.57
C GLN A 67 24.15 5.26 20.66
N TYR A 68 23.55 4.96 19.51
CA TYR A 68 22.77 3.73 19.44
C TYR A 68 23.78 2.65 19.82
N THR A 69 23.60 2.07 20.99
CA THR A 69 24.17 0.77 21.30
C THR A 69 23.67 -0.14 20.20
N ARG A 70 24.54 -0.31 19.21
CA ARG A 70 24.50 -1.37 18.22
C ARG A 70 24.75 -2.62 19.06
N HIS A 71 23.68 -3.12 19.67
CA HIS A 71 23.63 -4.53 19.97
C HIS A 71 23.66 -5.18 18.59
N ASP A 72 24.86 -5.53 18.15
CA ASP A 72 25.10 -6.53 17.13
C ASP A 72 24.54 -7.85 17.72
N GLU A 73 23.22 -7.95 17.81
CA GLU A 73 22.56 -9.24 17.72
C GLU A 73 22.80 -9.67 16.29
N GLU A 74 23.89 -10.42 16.12
CA GLU A 74 24.15 -11.28 14.97
C GLU A 74 22.93 -12.21 14.85
N TYR A 75 21.89 -11.73 14.15
CA TYR A 75 20.74 -12.55 13.78
C TYR A 75 21.20 -13.53 12.70
N THR A 76 21.88 -14.60 13.13
CA THR A 76 22.09 -15.78 12.30
C THR A 76 20.71 -16.37 12.04
N TYR A 77 20.15 -16.09 10.86
CA TYR A 77 18.97 -16.78 10.36
C TYR A 77 19.38 -18.22 10.04
N GLN A 78 19.39 -19.08 11.06
CA GLN A 78 19.58 -20.51 10.87
C GLN A 78 18.34 -21.06 10.16
N SER A 79 18.44 -21.10 8.83
CA SER A 79 17.55 -21.84 7.93
C SER A 79 17.62 -23.32 8.28
N SER A 80 16.80 -23.76 9.23
CA SER A 80 16.63 -25.17 9.57
C SER A 80 15.88 -25.87 8.44
N ARG A 81 16.63 -26.29 7.42
CA ARG A 81 16.24 -27.30 6.43
C ARG A 81 16.93 -28.61 6.79
N GLU A 82 16.42 -29.30 7.80
CA GLU A 82 16.72 -30.71 7.99
C GLU A 82 15.41 -31.47 8.17
N GLY A 83 15.11 -32.26 7.15
CA GLY A 83 13.93 -33.10 7.02
C GLY A 83 14.20 -34.08 5.90
N VAL A 84 15.22 -34.91 6.11
CA VAL A 84 15.53 -36.08 5.29
C VAL A 84 14.52 -37.16 5.65
N CYS A 85 13.65 -37.49 4.70
CA CYS A 85 12.87 -38.72 4.67
C CYS A 85 12.79 -39.15 3.20
N GLU A 86 13.83 -39.83 2.71
CA GLU A 86 13.76 -40.59 1.46
C GLU A 86 13.95 -42.07 1.82
N ASP A 87 12.89 -42.83 1.64
CA ASP A 87 12.95 -44.18 1.08
C ASP A 87 11.53 -44.57 0.69
N THR A 88 11.22 -44.55 -0.60
CA THR A 88 10.02 -45.22 -1.13
C THR A 88 10.32 -45.88 -2.47
N PRO A 89 9.94 -47.15 -2.68
CA PRO A 89 10.44 -47.95 -3.81
C PRO A 89 9.73 -47.62 -5.11
N SER A 90 10.51 -47.72 -6.19
CA SER A 90 10.08 -47.59 -7.58
C SER A 90 9.08 -48.68 -7.97
N HIS A 91 7.85 -48.29 -8.30
CA HIS A 91 6.93 -49.13 -9.06
C HIS A 91 6.75 -48.59 -10.48
N LEU A 92 7.30 -49.35 -11.42
CA LEU A 92 7.14 -49.26 -12.86
C LEU A 92 5.68 -49.56 -13.23
N LEU A 93 4.96 -48.60 -13.80
CA LEU A 93 3.73 -48.87 -14.54
C LEU A 93 3.66 -48.05 -15.84
N THR A 94 3.93 -48.78 -16.92
CA THR A 94 3.20 -48.84 -18.20
C THR A 94 2.64 -47.54 -18.78
N ARG A 95 3.36 -47.06 -19.81
CA ARG A 95 2.96 -46.00 -20.74
C ARG A 95 1.75 -46.44 -21.59
N HIS A 96 0.61 -45.77 -21.43
CA HIS A 96 -0.46 -45.77 -22.42
C HIS A 96 -0.43 -44.47 -23.23
N SER A 97 -0.09 -44.61 -24.51
CA SER A 97 -0.01 -43.57 -25.52
C SER A 97 -1.40 -43.14 -25.98
N HIS A 98 -2.06 -42.25 -25.23
CA HIS A 98 -3.26 -41.57 -25.72
C HIS A 98 -2.85 -40.34 -26.53
N SER A 99 -2.94 -40.48 -27.85
CA SER A 99 -2.86 -39.38 -28.82
C SER A 99 -3.98 -38.37 -28.53
N ARG A 100 -3.66 -37.33 -27.76
CA ARG A 100 -4.58 -36.25 -27.42
C ARG A 100 -4.58 -35.26 -28.57
N VAL A 101 -5.72 -35.17 -29.25
CA VAL A 101 -6.06 -34.09 -30.17
C VAL A 101 -6.02 -32.78 -29.36
N SER A 102 -5.03 -31.93 -29.62
CA SER A 102 -4.88 -30.62 -28.98
C SER A 102 -6.07 -29.74 -29.36
N PRO A 103 -6.90 -29.30 -28.40
CA PRO A 103 -7.93 -28.30 -28.68
C PRO A 103 -7.22 -27.02 -29.10
N LEU A 104 -7.61 -26.45 -30.25
CA LEU A 104 -7.21 -25.13 -30.68
C LEU A 104 -7.70 -24.12 -29.64
N LEU A 105 -6.82 -23.74 -28.70
CA LEU A 105 -7.08 -22.70 -27.71
C LEU A 105 -7.19 -21.37 -28.46
N LEU A 106 -8.42 -20.91 -28.67
CA LEU A 106 -8.68 -19.56 -29.14
C LEU A 106 -8.05 -18.57 -28.14
N PRO A 107 -7.39 -17.51 -28.62
CA PRO A 107 -6.80 -16.51 -27.75
C PRO A 107 -7.91 -15.92 -26.88
N VAL A 108 -7.82 -16.17 -25.58
CA VAL A 108 -8.69 -15.55 -24.59
C VAL A 108 -8.43 -14.06 -24.70
N SER A 109 -9.40 -13.35 -25.30
CA SER A 109 -9.36 -11.90 -25.34
C SER A 109 -9.49 -11.43 -23.91
N ASP A 110 -8.38 -10.99 -23.33
CA ASP A 110 -8.34 -10.34 -22.02
C ASP A 110 -9.28 -9.13 -22.10
N SER A 111 -10.54 -9.34 -21.72
CA SER A 111 -11.52 -8.27 -21.59
C SER A 111 -11.00 -7.36 -20.49
N HIS A 112 -10.28 -6.31 -20.87
CA HIS A 112 -9.77 -5.33 -19.95
C HIS A 112 -10.94 -4.84 -19.11
N SER A 113 -10.93 -5.10 -17.80
CA SER A 113 -11.97 -4.57 -16.92
C SER A 113 -11.92 -3.05 -17.07
N SER A 114 -13.05 -2.44 -17.47
CA SER A 114 -13.21 -0.99 -17.55
C SER A 114 -12.96 -0.30 -16.20
N GLN A 115 -13.01 -1.08 -15.12
CA GLN A 115 -12.80 -0.64 -13.74
C GLN A 115 -11.39 -0.07 -13.52
N PRO A 116 -11.29 1.15 -12.96
CA PRO A 116 -10.00 1.70 -12.52
C PRO A 116 -9.27 0.73 -11.59
N THR A 117 -7.97 0.52 -11.81
CA THR A 117 -7.15 -0.40 -11.02
C THR A 117 -5.95 0.30 -10.39
N ILE A 118 -5.79 0.13 -9.08
CA ILE A 118 -4.63 0.58 -8.31
C ILE A 118 -3.80 -0.64 -7.94
N TYR A 119 -2.53 -0.64 -8.31
CA TYR A 119 -1.56 -1.65 -7.90
C TYR A 119 -0.72 -1.12 -6.74
N ILE A 120 -0.61 -1.91 -5.67
CA ILE A 120 0.25 -1.59 -4.52
C ILE A 120 1.27 -2.72 -4.38
N VAL A 121 2.54 -2.41 -4.60
CA VAL A 121 3.62 -3.40 -4.55
C VAL A 121 4.45 -3.19 -3.29
N THR A 122 4.59 -4.23 -2.48
CA THR A 122 5.42 -4.18 -1.27
C THR A 122 6.66 -5.04 -1.39
N PHE A 123 7.79 -4.53 -0.87
CA PHE A 123 9.09 -5.17 -1.02
C PHE A 123 10.05 -4.85 0.14
N SER A 124 11.18 -5.57 0.18
CA SER A 124 12.30 -5.39 1.11
C SER A 124 13.35 -4.42 0.53
N ASN A 125 13.74 -3.38 1.28
CA ASN A 125 14.78 -2.46 0.82
C ASN A 125 16.17 -3.12 0.74
N VAL A 126 16.41 -4.16 1.56
CA VAL A 126 17.68 -4.91 1.56
C VAL A 126 17.80 -5.73 0.29
N GLN A 127 16.69 -6.33 -0.16
CA GLN A 127 16.65 -7.14 -1.39
C GLN A 127 16.46 -6.29 -2.67
N THR A 128 16.05 -5.03 -2.53
CA THR A 128 15.84 -4.10 -3.65
C THR A 128 16.52 -2.75 -3.35
N PRO A 129 17.87 -2.73 -3.24
CA PRO A 129 18.59 -1.55 -2.76
C PRO A 129 18.73 -0.45 -3.82
N THR A 130 18.49 -0.76 -5.10
CA THR A 130 18.70 0.18 -6.22
C THR A 130 17.40 0.46 -6.97
N LEU A 131 17.36 1.60 -7.66
CA LEU A 131 16.25 1.96 -8.55
C LEU A 131 16.10 0.96 -9.71
N GLN A 132 17.22 0.42 -10.23
CA GLN A 132 17.18 -0.60 -11.27
C GLN A 132 16.50 -1.87 -10.77
N ALA A 133 16.84 -2.35 -9.56
CA ALA A 133 16.19 -3.50 -8.94
C ALA A 133 14.69 -3.24 -8.74
N LEU A 134 14.29 -2.03 -8.34
CA LEU A 134 12.88 -1.65 -8.23
C LEU A 134 12.17 -1.70 -9.60
N ASN A 135 12.80 -1.22 -10.67
CA ASN A 135 12.22 -1.24 -12.01
C ASN A 135 12.02 -2.68 -12.52
N HIS A 136 12.96 -3.59 -12.24
CA HIS A 136 12.79 -5.01 -12.54
C HIS A 136 11.62 -5.61 -11.75
N LEU A 137 11.58 -5.35 -10.44
CA LEU A 137 10.49 -5.81 -9.57
C LEU A 137 9.12 -5.31 -10.05
N LEU A 138 9.01 -4.04 -10.47
CA LEU A 138 7.77 -3.50 -11.04
C LEU A 138 7.41 -4.16 -12.38
N THR A 139 8.39 -4.45 -13.22
CA THR A 139 8.17 -5.13 -14.52
C THR A 139 7.65 -6.56 -14.32
N ASP A 140 8.17 -7.27 -13.32
CA ASP A 140 7.82 -8.67 -13.06
C ASP A 140 6.47 -8.83 -12.37
N HIS A 141 6.04 -7.83 -11.58
CA HIS A 141 4.84 -7.93 -10.73
C HIS A 141 3.66 -7.06 -11.16
N LEU A 142 3.83 -6.19 -12.14
CA LEU A 142 2.74 -5.45 -12.76
C LEU A 142 2.36 -6.07 -14.11
N PRO A 143 1.08 -5.99 -14.53
CA PRO A 143 0.69 -6.41 -15.86
C PRO A 143 1.50 -5.70 -16.93
N HIS A 144 1.94 -6.45 -17.94
CA HIS A 144 2.63 -5.89 -19.09
C HIS A 144 1.69 -4.94 -19.86
N ARG A 145 2.15 -3.72 -20.10
CA ARG A 145 1.39 -2.63 -20.73
C ARG A 145 2.32 -1.80 -21.60
N ASP A 146 1.81 -1.31 -22.73
CA ASP A 146 2.52 -0.35 -23.59
C ASP A 146 1.66 0.90 -23.86
N PRO A 147 1.91 2.05 -23.20
CA PRO A 147 3.03 2.31 -22.29
C PRO A 147 2.87 1.62 -20.92
N PRO A 148 3.97 1.43 -20.16
CA PRO A 148 3.94 0.84 -18.82
C PRO A 148 2.96 1.55 -17.87
N ILE A 149 2.49 0.82 -16.86
CA ILE A 149 1.60 1.39 -15.83
C ILE A 149 2.36 2.50 -15.08
N PRO A 150 1.80 3.73 -14.97
CA PRO A 150 2.45 4.81 -14.24
C PRO A 150 2.68 4.46 -12.77
N HIS A 151 3.94 4.53 -12.32
CA HIS A 151 4.30 4.43 -10.92
C HIS A 151 4.39 5.83 -10.30
N LEU A 152 3.65 6.07 -9.21
CA LEU A 152 3.59 7.39 -8.59
C LEU A 152 4.83 7.69 -7.75
N TYR A 153 5.10 6.83 -6.76
CA TYR A 153 6.23 6.93 -5.84
C TYR A 153 6.32 5.69 -4.94
N THR A 154 7.40 5.63 -4.16
CA THR A 154 7.63 4.62 -3.13
C THR A 154 7.52 5.25 -1.73
N ILE A 155 6.77 4.60 -0.84
CA ILE A 155 6.74 4.92 0.59
C ILE A 155 7.82 4.11 1.28
N ASP A 156 8.82 4.78 1.86
CA ASP A 156 9.82 4.13 2.71
C ASP A 156 9.35 4.10 4.17
N ALA A 157 9.04 2.91 4.67
CA ALA A 157 8.62 2.65 6.04
C ALA A 157 9.77 2.14 6.93
N SER A 158 11.02 2.17 6.47
CA SER A 158 12.18 1.70 7.22
C SER A 158 12.45 2.51 8.49
N ASN A 159 12.06 3.79 8.51
CA ASN A 159 12.22 4.69 9.66
C ASN A 159 11.01 4.70 10.61
N MET A 160 9.93 3.99 10.29
CA MET A 160 8.71 3.89 11.12
C MET A 160 8.88 2.84 12.22
N THR A 161 8.18 3.01 13.35
CA THR A 161 8.25 2.10 14.50
C THR A 161 7.86 0.67 14.07
N PRO A 162 8.75 -0.32 14.21
CA PRO A 162 8.41 -1.70 13.93
C PRO A 162 7.50 -2.26 15.04
N PRO A 163 6.68 -3.28 14.74
CA PRO A 163 6.01 -4.06 15.77
C PRO A 163 7.04 -4.72 16.70
N PRO A 164 6.66 -5.08 17.95
CA PRO A 164 7.54 -5.83 18.85
C PRO A 164 8.09 -7.11 18.20
N SER A 165 9.33 -7.48 18.49
CA SER A 165 10.03 -8.63 17.88
C SER A 165 9.25 -9.95 18.02
N GLN A 166 8.70 -10.20 19.21
CA GLN A 166 7.83 -11.35 19.48
C GLN A 166 6.58 -11.42 18.59
N ILE A 167 6.01 -10.27 18.23
CA ILE A 167 4.89 -10.18 17.29
C ILE A 167 5.38 -10.43 15.86
N CYS A 168 6.52 -9.85 15.49
CA CYS A 168 7.15 -10.04 14.18
C CYS A 168 7.53 -11.51 13.91
N ALA A 169 7.93 -12.26 14.94
CA ALA A 169 8.25 -13.69 14.83
C ALA A 169 7.00 -14.56 14.57
N ALA A 170 5.84 -14.13 15.05
CA ALA A 170 4.59 -14.89 14.95
C ALA A 170 3.75 -14.53 13.72
N TYR A 171 3.78 -13.27 13.29
CA TYR A 171 2.83 -12.70 12.32
C TYR A 171 3.53 -11.84 11.25
N SER A 172 2.92 -11.69 10.07
CA SER A 172 3.30 -10.68 9.08
C SER A 172 2.37 -9.47 9.09
N GLY A 173 2.63 -8.48 8.23
CA GLY A 173 1.79 -7.28 8.10
C GLY A 173 0.36 -7.50 7.58
N LEU A 174 -0.02 -8.73 7.20
CA LEU A 174 -1.42 -9.05 6.94
C LEU A 174 -2.23 -9.22 8.23
N SER A 175 -1.57 -9.54 9.34
CA SER A 175 -2.25 -9.78 10.61
C SER A 175 -2.80 -8.47 11.21
N PRO A 176 -4.07 -8.42 11.67
CA PRO A 176 -4.66 -7.23 12.26
C PRO A 176 -3.84 -6.65 13.43
N VAL A 177 -3.24 -7.52 14.26
CA VAL A 177 -2.41 -7.07 15.40
C VAL A 177 -1.16 -6.32 14.93
N VAL A 178 -0.53 -6.78 13.84
CA VAL A 178 0.64 -6.11 13.27
C VAL A 178 0.24 -4.75 12.68
N GLN A 179 -0.91 -4.72 11.99
CA GLN A 179 -1.44 -3.47 11.43
C GLN A 179 -1.75 -2.45 12.52
N GLU A 180 -2.32 -2.87 13.65
CA GLU A 180 -2.59 -1.99 14.79
C GLU A 180 -1.29 -1.36 15.34
N TYR A 181 -0.26 -2.18 15.60
CA TYR A 181 1.05 -1.66 16.03
C TYR A 181 1.65 -0.66 15.03
N VAL A 182 1.66 -1.00 13.73
CA VAL A 182 2.22 -0.10 12.71
C VAL A 182 1.42 1.19 12.63
N MET A 183 0.09 1.13 12.76
CA MET A 183 -0.79 2.31 12.74
C MET A 183 -0.75 3.13 14.02
N GLN A 184 -0.06 2.71 15.09
CA GLN A 184 0.24 3.58 16.24
C GLN A 184 1.31 4.62 15.91
N ASP A 185 2.17 4.41 14.90
CA ASP A 185 3.11 5.42 14.41
C ASP A 185 2.37 6.51 13.61
N ALA A 186 2.51 7.77 14.03
CA ALA A 186 1.87 8.92 13.38
C ALA A 186 2.33 9.09 11.92
N ARG A 187 3.59 8.78 11.60
CA ARG A 187 4.13 8.86 10.24
C ARG A 187 3.53 7.80 9.33
N ALA A 188 3.25 6.61 9.85
CA ALA A 188 2.57 5.56 9.09
C ALA A 188 1.13 5.97 8.76
N ARG A 189 0.39 6.51 9.74
CA ARG A 189 -0.97 7.05 9.51
C ARG A 189 -0.98 8.18 8.48
N GLU A 190 -0.03 9.11 8.59
CA GLU A 190 0.10 10.21 7.63
C GLU A 190 0.44 9.71 6.22
N ALA A 191 1.36 8.74 6.10
CA ALA A 191 1.70 8.14 4.82
C ALA A 191 0.49 7.47 4.15
N VAL A 192 -0.32 6.72 4.92
CA VAL A 192 -1.58 6.13 4.44
C VAL A 192 -2.54 7.22 3.97
N ARG A 193 -2.81 8.24 4.82
CA ARG A 193 -3.73 9.33 4.50
C ARG A 193 -3.32 10.07 3.22
N ARG A 194 -2.02 10.36 3.07
CA ARG A 194 -1.47 11.02 1.88
C ARG A 194 -1.64 10.15 0.63
N ALA A 195 -1.32 8.87 0.72
CA ALA A 195 -1.46 7.93 -0.40
C ALA A 195 -2.91 7.81 -0.86
N VAL A 196 -3.86 7.66 0.08
CA VAL A 196 -5.30 7.61 -0.24
C VAL A 196 -5.72 8.88 -0.97
N LYS A 197 -5.36 10.06 -0.46
CA LYS A 197 -5.68 11.35 -1.10
C LYS A 197 -5.13 11.45 -2.52
N GLU A 198 -3.87 11.08 -2.72
CA GLU A 198 -3.19 11.20 -4.02
C GLU A 198 -3.74 10.20 -5.06
N LEU A 199 -4.10 8.99 -4.64
CA LEU A 199 -4.73 7.98 -5.50
C LEU A 199 -6.13 8.41 -5.96
N LEU A 200 -6.95 8.95 -5.06
CA LEU A 200 -8.27 9.47 -5.40
C LEU A 200 -8.15 10.65 -6.39
N ALA A 201 -7.23 11.58 -6.13
CA ALA A 201 -6.95 12.70 -7.02
C ALA A 201 -6.43 12.25 -8.40
N PHE A 202 -5.67 11.17 -8.48
CA PHE A 202 -5.26 10.57 -9.76
C PHE A 202 -6.48 10.07 -10.55
N GLY A 203 -7.39 9.37 -9.88
CA GLY A 203 -8.63 8.88 -10.49
C GLY A 203 -9.51 10.01 -11.05
N GLU A 204 -9.66 11.11 -10.32
CA GLU A 204 -10.44 12.28 -10.75
C GLU A 204 -9.88 12.92 -12.03
N ARG A 205 -8.56 13.11 -12.11
CA ARG A 205 -7.90 13.71 -13.29
C ARG A 205 -8.11 12.89 -14.56
N LYS A 206 -8.28 11.57 -14.45
CA LYS A 206 -8.42 10.66 -15.59
C LYS A 206 -9.86 10.49 -16.07
N ARG A 207 -10.87 10.71 -15.21
CA ARG A 207 -12.30 10.63 -15.61
C ARG A 207 -12.68 11.57 -16.77
N GLY A 208 -11.89 12.61 -17.04
CA GLY A 208 -12.10 13.54 -18.15
C GLY A 208 -11.34 13.20 -19.46
N GLY A 209 -10.57 12.10 -19.52
CA GLY A 209 -9.76 11.77 -20.70
C GLY A 209 -9.82 10.29 -21.09
N ARG A 210 -9.59 9.96 -22.36
CA ARG A 210 -9.50 8.59 -22.90
C ARG A 210 -8.23 7.82 -22.44
N GLY A 211 -7.75 8.08 -21.23
CA GLY A 211 -6.53 7.48 -20.69
C GLY A 211 -6.78 6.14 -19.99
N ARG A 212 -5.71 5.34 -19.85
CA ARG A 212 -5.74 4.14 -19.00
C ARG A 212 -6.07 4.51 -17.56
N ASN A 213 -6.96 3.72 -16.95
CA ASN A 213 -7.40 3.89 -15.57
C ASN A 213 -6.56 3.04 -14.60
N GLU A 214 -5.26 2.95 -14.83
CA GLU A 214 -4.35 2.13 -14.04
C GLU A 214 -3.23 2.98 -13.43
N VAL A 215 -2.85 2.69 -12.19
CA VAL A 215 -1.76 3.36 -11.47
C VAL A 215 -1.10 2.42 -10.48
N ALA A 216 0.19 2.60 -10.24
CA ALA A 216 0.94 1.84 -9.25
C ALA A 216 1.59 2.74 -8.18
N LEU A 217 1.72 2.23 -6.97
CA LEU A 217 2.58 2.77 -5.92
C LEU A 217 3.32 1.62 -5.23
N SER A 218 4.45 1.93 -4.60
CA SER A 218 5.17 0.91 -3.82
C SER A 218 5.34 1.29 -2.37
N VAL A 219 5.50 0.28 -1.51
CA VAL A 219 5.82 0.47 -0.09
C VAL A 219 6.97 -0.47 0.28
N CYS A 220 8.04 0.05 0.87
CA CYS A 220 9.16 -0.76 1.31
C CYS A 220 9.42 -0.61 2.81
N CYS A 221 10.01 -1.64 3.40
CA CYS A 221 10.65 -1.57 4.70
C CYS A 221 11.88 -2.49 4.65
N VAL A 222 12.61 -2.63 5.76
CA VAL A 222 13.85 -3.42 5.80
C VAL A 222 13.64 -4.84 5.24
N ALA A 223 12.74 -5.61 5.84
CA ALA A 223 12.50 -7.02 5.48
C ALA A 223 11.34 -7.24 4.50
N GLY A 224 10.55 -6.22 4.18
CA GLY A 224 9.40 -6.35 3.27
C GLY A 224 8.23 -7.21 3.81
N THR A 225 8.18 -7.49 5.11
CA THR A 225 7.21 -8.44 5.70
C THR A 225 6.16 -7.79 6.62
N HIS A 226 6.52 -6.77 7.39
CA HIS A 226 5.63 -6.20 8.44
C HIS A 226 5.10 -4.81 8.10
N ARG A 227 5.94 -3.78 8.24
CA ARG A 227 5.54 -2.37 8.07
C ARG A 227 5.00 -2.06 6.68
N SER A 228 5.73 -2.46 5.63
CA SER A 228 5.34 -2.20 4.25
C SER A 228 4.02 -2.86 3.87
N VAL A 229 3.87 -4.15 4.23
CA VAL A 229 2.63 -4.92 4.03
C VAL A 229 1.46 -4.27 4.78
N SER A 230 1.65 -3.91 6.05
CA SER A 230 0.59 -3.29 6.88
C SER A 230 0.09 -1.97 6.29
N ILE A 231 1.02 -1.11 5.85
CA ILE A 231 0.69 0.18 5.24
C ILE A 231 -0.03 -0.02 3.91
N ALA A 232 0.43 -0.94 3.06
CA ALA A 232 -0.22 -1.24 1.78
C ALA A 232 -1.66 -1.74 1.96
N GLU A 233 -1.87 -2.69 2.86
CA GLU A 233 -3.21 -3.22 3.17
C GLU A 233 -4.12 -2.15 3.77
N ARG A 234 -3.56 -1.24 4.56
CA ARG A 234 -4.32 -0.11 5.09
C ARG A 234 -4.73 0.86 3.98
N ILE A 235 -3.81 1.22 3.07
CA ILE A 235 -4.12 2.05 1.90
C ILE A 235 -5.21 1.39 1.06
N ALA A 236 -5.09 0.09 0.76
CA ALA A 236 -6.07 -0.62 -0.06
C ALA A 236 -7.47 -0.57 0.54
N ARG A 237 -7.59 -0.79 1.85
CA ARG A 237 -8.88 -0.71 2.56
C ARG A 237 -9.44 0.70 2.57
N GLU A 238 -8.64 1.70 2.89
CA GLU A 238 -9.10 3.09 2.99
C GLU A 238 -9.50 3.67 1.63
N VAL A 239 -8.77 3.34 0.56
CA VAL A 239 -9.17 3.67 -0.82
C VAL A 239 -10.55 3.09 -1.15
N ASN A 240 -10.78 1.82 -0.85
CA ASN A 240 -12.08 1.18 -1.08
C ASN A 240 -13.20 1.84 -0.28
N THR A 241 -12.94 2.16 1.00
CA THR A 241 -13.89 2.89 1.86
C THR A 241 -14.24 4.25 1.28
N GLU A 242 -13.24 5.04 0.87
CA GLU A 242 -13.47 6.38 0.33
C GLU A 242 -14.19 6.36 -1.01
N VAL A 243 -13.86 5.42 -1.92
CA VAL A 243 -14.57 5.31 -3.20
C VAL A 243 -16.04 4.94 -3.00
N ARG A 244 -16.35 4.05 -2.05
CA ARG A 244 -17.73 3.72 -1.68
C ARG A 244 -18.45 4.94 -1.10
N ARG A 245 -17.79 5.68 -0.19
CA ARG A 245 -18.34 6.89 0.43
C ARG A 245 -18.67 7.97 -0.61
N LEU A 246 -17.85 8.10 -1.66
CA LEU A 246 -18.05 9.03 -2.76
C LEU A 246 -19.08 8.56 -3.81
N GLY A 247 -19.74 7.42 -3.61
CA GLY A 247 -20.74 6.90 -4.55
C GLY A 247 -20.16 6.39 -5.88
N GLY A 248 -18.89 5.98 -5.89
CA GLY A 248 -18.27 5.39 -7.08
C GLY A 248 -18.88 4.01 -7.38
N GLY A 249 -19.87 3.97 -8.28
CA GLY A 249 -20.67 2.77 -8.60
C GLY A 249 -19.83 1.53 -8.89
N ASP A 250 -19.12 1.51 -10.03
CA ASP A 250 -18.29 0.36 -10.46
C ASP A 250 -17.11 0.07 -9.51
N GLY A 251 -16.90 0.88 -8.47
CA GLY A 251 -15.81 0.75 -7.53
C GLY A 251 -14.43 1.01 -8.14
N VAL A 252 -13.40 0.76 -7.34
CA VAL A 252 -12.00 0.73 -7.76
C VAL A 252 -11.45 -0.65 -7.45
N ARG A 253 -10.71 -1.24 -8.36
CA ARG A 253 -9.98 -2.48 -8.09
C ARG A 253 -8.66 -2.13 -7.44
N VAL A 254 -8.40 -2.66 -6.25
CA VAL A 254 -7.08 -2.51 -5.62
C VAL A 254 -6.40 -3.88 -5.57
N VAL A 255 -5.19 -3.97 -6.12
CA VAL A 255 -4.39 -5.18 -6.19
C VAL A 255 -3.12 -4.97 -5.38
N ALA A 256 -3.05 -5.59 -4.20
CA ALA A 256 -1.83 -5.62 -3.40
C ALA A 256 -0.97 -6.84 -3.76
N ARG A 257 0.33 -6.62 -3.97
CA ARG A 257 1.33 -7.68 -4.23
C ARG A 257 2.44 -7.57 -3.19
N HIS A 258 2.68 -8.65 -2.45
CA HIS A 258 3.71 -8.68 -1.40
C HIS A 258 4.89 -9.55 -1.80
N VAL A 259 5.88 -8.95 -2.45
CA VAL A 259 6.94 -9.67 -3.17
C VAL A 259 7.88 -10.41 -2.22
N HIS A 260 8.33 -9.75 -1.15
CA HIS A 260 9.28 -10.32 -0.18
C HIS A 260 8.63 -10.64 1.16
N ARG A 261 7.30 -10.80 1.21
CA ARG A 261 6.62 -11.15 2.46
C ARG A 261 6.95 -12.58 2.86
N VAL A 262 7.42 -12.74 4.09
CA VAL A 262 7.55 -14.05 4.74
C VAL A 262 6.34 -14.29 5.63
N ARG A 263 5.70 -15.45 5.49
CA ARG A 263 4.56 -15.85 6.32
C ARG A 263 5.04 -16.19 7.73
N GLY A 264 4.43 -15.59 8.75
CA GLY A 264 4.69 -15.95 10.15
C GLY A 264 4.06 -17.29 10.52
N LYS A 265 4.60 -17.97 11.55
CA LYS A 265 4.09 -19.29 12.00
C LYS A 265 2.59 -19.29 12.35
N ARG A 266 2.07 -18.15 12.81
CA ARG A 266 0.67 -17.97 13.21
C ARG A 266 -0.12 -17.09 12.24
N ASP A 267 0.44 -16.83 11.07
CA ASP A 267 -0.22 -16.02 10.06
C ASP A 267 -1.23 -16.89 9.29
N PRO A 268 -2.53 -16.57 9.32
CA PRO A 268 -3.54 -17.40 8.66
C PRO A 268 -3.53 -17.28 7.13
N PHE A 269 -2.85 -16.26 6.57
CA PHE A 269 -2.87 -15.93 5.14
C PHE A 269 -1.61 -16.38 4.39
#